data_AF-A0A2D6AS20-F1
#
_entry.id   AF-A0A2D6AS20-F1
#
_cell.length_a   1.000
_cell.length_b   1.000
_cell.length_c   1.000
_cell.angle_alpha   90.00
_cell.angle_beta   90.00
_cell.angle_gamma   90.00
#
_symmetry.space_group_name_H-M   'P 1'
#
loop_
_entity.id
_entity.type
_entity.pdbx_description
1 polymer ?
#
loop_
_entity_poly.entity_id
_entity_poly.type
_entity_poly.pdbx_seq_one_letter_code
_entity_poly.pdbx_strand_id
1 'polypeptide(L)'
;MFSKANLTPDFLESKRHITDPLADQTVTTIIDEGFEERINEIFLTLHRNNGFDPSLLSHFPQKIQDSVASYFAKSAKLPEWANETLIKKGQEVFSEFGPEVFMLLNIKSLPMCYTCANGAQVLFDTGRLVEHKGKIDPLVRRLMETAQMVVNVLQPGGLDPNGEGIVTVQKVRLIHASIRHFLKSPKYNPNGWDVAKLGEPINQEDLAGTLMSFSPIILSGLKQLEINLSEEQIQAYSHCWKVIGHLIGLQDDLLSDSFDDNWELACAILKHQAEESDSGKTLTTSCVAFIQHMIPGNLFDEVPEYMIWYFFQDIQQAVDKPLASMIGISDHQNLTDRLVLRISQIFTSKIAQAEHHTIIKKLTGEFNKLMLQGYIKHYNDGKQVRFLIPPSLTTDWGLDEIEPAKIPQKDIGKKLTWLIVITQAILMTWSVGSSILEAGPMSASIITYSLFGFYVAYTLYTKDPTMIKLVTLGTIAGIMELYTDHYLVDTINNLVYPGKEAMIWSSPAYMPFAWANVLIQLGYYGMLLSRWKGWAMASVILGLAGGMYIPLYEHLAKDAGWWWYHQNVPMVFNAPIYVIICEALISLSLPLLLTRSSNKGLFHAAIYGLICGVWIYLSAVLSFWIGG
;
A
#
# COMPACT_ATOMS: atom_id res chain seq x y z
N MET A 1 -27.30 -5.87 -33.21
CA MET A 1 -26.83 -7.19 -32.76
C MET A 1 -25.45 -7.42 -33.35
N PHE A 2 -24.51 -7.89 -32.54
CA PHE A 2 -23.12 -8.11 -32.94
C PHE A 2 -23.01 -9.02 -34.17
N SER A 3 -22.05 -8.72 -35.06
CA SER A 3 -21.74 -9.53 -36.23
C SER A 3 -20.27 -9.35 -36.60
N LYS A 4 -19.53 -10.46 -36.65
CA LYS A 4 -18.11 -10.49 -37.08
C LYS A 4 -17.89 -9.86 -38.45
N ALA A 5 -18.84 -10.06 -39.37
CA ALA A 5 -18.77 -9.53 -40.73
C ALA A 5 -18.79 -8.00 -40.79
N ASN A 6 -19.24 -7.33 -39.73
CA ASN A 6 -19.33 -5.88 -39.65
C ASN A 6 -18.08 -5.23 -39.06
N LEU A 7 -17.09 -5.99 -38.59
CA LEU A 7 -15.86 -5.45 -37.96
C LEU A 7 -14.85 -4.91 -39.00
N THR A 8 -15.32 -4.03 -39.87
CA THR A 8 -14.47 -3.32 -40.85
C THR A 8 -13.85 -2.06 -40.24
N PRO A 9 -12.74 -1.54 -40.79
CA PRO A 9 -12.17 -0.27 -40.35
C PRO A 9 -13.19 0.88 -40.39
N ASP A 10 -13.99 0.98 -41.46
CA ASP A 10 -15.02 2.02 -41.59
C ASP A 10 -16.10 1.92 -40.50
N PHE A 11 -16.49 0.71 -40.11
CA PHE A 11 -17.42 0.50 -39.01
C PHE A 11 -16.82 0.99 -37.70
N LEU A 12 -15.58 0.61 -37.39
CA LEU A 12 -14.89 1.05 -36.17
C LEU A 12 -14.71 2.58 -36.14
N GLU A 13 -14.25 3.18 -37.24
CA GLU A 13 -14.12 4.63 -37.37
C GLU A 13 -15.47 5.34 -37.17
N SER A 14 -16.58 4.80 -37.69
CA SER A 14 -17.91 5.35 -37.45
C SER A 14 -18.28 5.36 -35.95
N LYS A 15 -17.82 4.36 -35.18
CA LYS A 15 -18.04 4.28 -33.73
C LYS A 15 -17.22 5.30 -32.97
N ARG A 16 -16.14 5.85 -33.53
CA ARG A 16 -15.34 6.91 -32.92
C ARG A 16 -16.04 8.26 -32.82
N HIS A 17 -17.13 8.44 -33.56
CA HIS A 17 -17.94 9.66 -33.54
C HIS A 17 -19.26 9.51 -32.79
N ILE A 18 -19.47 8.39 -32.10
CA ILE A 18 -20.68 8.11 -31.33
C ILE A 18 -20.35 8.11 -29.84
N THR A 19 -21.09 8.90 -29.06
CA THR A 19 -20.95 8.99 -27.60
C THR A 19 -22.14 8.34 -26.89
N ASP A 20 -22.64 8.95 -25.80
CA ASP A 20 -23.76 8.44 -25.01
C ASP A 20 -24.80 9.54 -24.78
N PRO A 21 -25.80 9.67 -25.66
CA PRO A 21 -26.78 10.74 -25.59
C PRO A 21 -27.52 10.83 -24.25
N LEU A 22 -27.76 9.71 -23.58
CA LEU A 22 -28.49 9.68 -22.31
C LEU A 22 -27.66 10.31 -21.18
N ALA A 23 -26.39 9.92 -21.05
CA ALA A 23 -25.50 10.46 -20.03
C ALA A 23 -25.06 11.90 -20.38
N ASP A 24 -24.73 12.15 -21.66
CA ASP A 24 -24.29 13.46 -22.15
C ASP A 24 -25.39 14.52 -21.92
N GLN A 25 -26.66 14.22 -22.24
CA GLN A 25 -27.77 15.14 -21.99
C GLN A 25 -27.97 15.44 -20.49
N THR A 26 -27.73 14.45 -19.64
CA THR A 26 -27.85 14.62 -18.18
C THR A 26 -26.79 15.59 -17.66
N VAL A 27 -25.55 15.45 -18.14
CA VAL A 27 -24.45 16.36 -17.81
C VAL A 27 -24.71 17.76 -18.37
N THR A 28 -25.11 17.88 -19.64
CA THR A 28 -25.48 19.17 -20.25
C THR A 28 -26.57 19.89 -19.44
N THR A 29 -27.59 19.17 -18.97
CA THR A 29 -28.65 19.76 -18.15
C THR A 29 -28.10 20.34 -16.83
N ILE A 30 -27.14 19.68 -16.19
CA ILE A 30 -26.51 20.21 -14.96
C ILE A 30 -25.73 21.50 -15.25
N ILE A 31 -25.03 21.54 -16.39
CA ILE A 31 -24.20 22.67 -16.79
C ILE A 31 -25.05 23.87 -17.20
N ASP A 32 -26.08 23.66 -18.02
CA ASP A 32 -26.99 24.71 -18.51
C ASP A 32 -27.76 25.40 -17.37
N GLU A 33 -28.01 24.69 -16.28
CA GLU A 33 -28.63 25.24 -15.06
C GLU A 33 -27.63 26.02 -14.18
N GLY A 34 -26.36 26.13 -14.58
CA GLY A 34 -25.33 26.90 -13.88
C GLY A 34 -24.61 26.13 -12.76
N PHE A 35 -24.74 24.80 -12.70
CA PHE A 35 -24.15 23.96 -11.65
C PHE A 35 -22.87 23.24 -12.09
N GLU A 36 -22.20 23.74 -13.14
CA GLU A 36 -20.95 23.17 -13.66
C GLU A 36 -19.87 23.01 -12.58
N GLU A 37 -19.65 24.03 -11.73
CA GLU A 37 -18.67 23.98 -10.63
C GLU A 37 -19.09 23.04 -9.48
N ARG A 38 -20.39 22.76 -9.37
CA ARG A 38 -21.00 21.90 -8.35
C ARG A 38 -21.27 20.48 -8.85
N ILE A 39 -20.90 20.16 -10.09
CA ILE A 39 -21.06 18.80 -10.63
C ILE A 39 -20.32 17.77 -9.77
N ASN A 40 -19.18 18.17 -9.19
CA ASN A 40 -18.42 17.34 -8.25
C ASN A 40 -19.20 17.08 -6.96
N GLU A 41 -20.07 17.98 -6.49
CA GLU A 41 -20.92 17.73 -5.31
C GLU A 41 -21.96 16.65 -5.61
N ILE A 42 -22.53 16.66 -6.82
CA ILE A 42 -23.44 15.61 -7.29
C ILE A 42 -22.68 14.27 -7.31
N PHE A 43 -21.49 14.23 -7.91
CA PHE A 43 -20.68 13.00 -7.96
C PHE A 43 -20.19 12.52 -6.60
N LEU A 44 -19.79 13.41 -5.70
CA LEU A 44 -19.38 13.06 -4.34
C LEU A 44 -20.54 12.52 -3.51
N THR A 45 -21.73 13.10 -3.67
CA THR A 45 -22.95 12.65 -3.00
C THR A 45 -23.40 11.29 -3.53
N LEU A 46 -23.32 11.08 -4.84
CA LEU A 46 -23.56 9.78 -5.46
C LEU A 46 -22.52 8.75 -5.01
N HIS A 47 -21.23 9.10 -4.99
CA HIS A 47 -20.14 8.17 -4.68
C HIS A 47 -20.21 7.59 -3.26
N ARG A 48 -20.73 8.32 -2.27
CA ARG A 48 -20.79 7.88 -0.86
C ARG A 48 -21.89 6.85 -0.56
N ASN A 49 -22.87 6.70 -1.44
CA ASN A 49 -24.05 5.88 -1.19
C ASN A 49 -24.07 4.62 -2.05
N ASN A 50 -24.48 3.50 -1.48
CA ASN A 50 -24.56 2.21 -2.16
C ASN A 50 -25.74 2.14 -3.16
N GLY A 51 -26.68 3.09 -3.05
CA GLY A 51 -27.82 3.28 -3.96
C GLY A 51 -27.99 4.73 -4.40
N PHE A 52 -28.92 4.97 -5.32
CA PHE A 52 -29.40 6.31 -5.67
C PHE A 52 -30.67 6.63 -4.88
N ASP A 53 -30.61 7.66 -4.03
CA ASP A 53 -31.78 8.23 -3.37
C ASP A 53 -32.03 9.64 -3.96
N PRO A 54 -33.19 9.88 -4.61
CA PRO A 54 -33.56 11.19 -5.14
C PRO A 54 -33.52 12.31 -4.10
N SER A 55 -33.76 12.00 -2.81
CA SER A 55 -33.76 12.98 -1.72
C SER A 55 -32.40 13.67 -1.55
N LEU A 56 -31.32 13.00 -1.96
CA LEU A 56 -29.95 13.53 -1.94
C LEU A 56 -29.78 14.76 -2.84
N LEU A 57 -30.66 14.91 -3.83
CA LEU A 57 -30.63 16.03 -4.77
C LEU A 57 -31.64 17.14 -4.44
N SER A 58 -32.33 17.06 -3.30
CA SER A 58 -33.36 18.03 -2.88
C SER A 58 -32.90 19.49 -2.86
N HIS A 59 -31.58 19.73 -2.74
CA HIS A 59 -30.97 21.06 -2.73
C HIS A 59 -30.65 21.61 -4.14
N PHE A 60 -30.85 20.83 -5.21
CA PHE A 60 -30.67 21.24 -6.61
C PHE A 60 -32.00 21.66 -7.25
N PRO A 61 -32.00 22.43 -8.36
CA PRO A 61 -33.21 22.73 -9.11
C PRO A 61 -33.97 21.48 -9.56
N GLN A 62 -35.31 21.57 -9.61
CA GLN A 62 -36.18 20.43 -9.97
C GLN A 62 -35.77 19.77 -11.29
N LYS A 63 -35.37 20.57 -12.29
CA LYS A 63 -34.93 20.06 -13.59
C LYS A 63 -33.68 19.16 -13.49
N ILE A 64 -32.72 19.49 -12.60
CA ILE A 64 -31.55 18.64 -12.34
C ILE A 64 -31.99 17.35 -11.64
N GLN A 65 -32.86 17.46 -10.63
CA GLN A 65 -33.40 16.29 -9.91
C GLN A 65 -34.09 15.32 -10.88
N ASP A 66 -34.98 15.84 -11.73
CA ASP A 66 -35.73 15.06 -12.72
C ASP A 66 -34.81 14.42 -13.76
N SER A 67 -33.82 15.17 -14.26
CA SER A 67 -32.86 14.67 -15.24
C SER A 67 -32.01 13.53 -14.67
N VAL A 68 -31.46 13.70 -13.47
CA VAL A 68 -30.61 12.68 -12.83
C VAL A 68 -31.46 11.46 -12.43
N ALA A 69 -32.65 11.67 -11.89
CA ALA A 69 -33.55 10.56 -11.57
C ALA A 69 -33.98 9.78 -12.83
N SER A 70 -34.29 10.47 -13.92
CA SER A 70 -34.61 9.84 -15.21
C SER A 70 -33.43 9.02 -15.74
N TYR A 71 -32.20 9.57 -15.63
CA TYR A 71 -30.99 8.85 -16.00
C TYR A 71 -30.83 7.55 -15.22
N PHE A 72 -30.91 7.59 -13.89
CA PHE A 72 -30.75 6.39 -13.06
C PHE A 72 -31.87 5.37 -13.31
N ALA A 73 -33.11 5.81 -13.50
CA ALA A 73 -34.22 4.91 -13.80
C ALA A 73 -34.10 4.23 -15.18
N LYS A 74 -33.59 4.94 -16.19
CA LYS A 74 -33.42 4.41 -17.56
C LYS A 74 -32.21 3.48 -17.66
N SER A 75 -31.09 3.86 -17.05
CA SER A 75 -29.82 3.12 -17.18
C SER A 75 -29.67 1.94 -16.23
N ALA A 76 -30.59 1.75 -15.27
CA ALA A 76 -30.58 0.59 -14.36
C ALA A 76 -31.24 -0.67 -14.98
N LYS A 77 -31.92 -0.53 -16.13
CA LYS A 77 -32.67 -1.62 -16.73
C LYS A 77 -31.72 -2.65 -17.35
N LEU A 78 -31.82 -3.88 -16.86
CA LEU A 78 -31.15 -5.01 -17.50
C LEU A 78 -31.85 -5.33 -18.84
N PRO A 79 -31.08 -5.73 -19.87
CA PRO A 79 -31.63 -6.12 -21.16
C PRO A 79 -32.35 -7.47 -21.07
N GLU A 80 -33.29 -7.74 -21.98
CA GLU A 80 -34.08 -8.99 -21.99
C GLU A 80 -33.22 -10.25 -22.15
N TRP A 81 -32.05 -10.14 -22.78
CA TRP A 81 -31.11 -11.24 -22.95
C TRP A 81 -30.23 -11.48 -21.71
N ALA A 82 -30.30 -10.65 -20.67
CA ALA A 82 -29.55 -10.87 -19.43
C ALA A 82 -30.02 -12.15 -18.74
N ASN A 83 -29.09 -13.05 -18.46
CA ASN A 83 -29.34 -14.37 -17.92
C ASN A 83 -28.76 -14.47 -16.50
N GLU A 84 -29.65 -14.53 -15.51
CA GLU A 84 -29.30 -14.57 -14.09
C GLU A 84 -28.38 -15.75 -13.74
N THR A 85 -28.58 -16.92 -14.37
CA THR A 85 -27.74 -18.12 -14.12
C THR A 85 -26.32 -17.90 -14.61
N LEU A 86 -26.14 -17.32 -15.80
CA LEU A 86 -24.81 -17.00 -16.34
C LEU A 86 -24.15 -15.88 -15.53
N ILE A 87 -24.91 -14.88 -15.08
CA ILE A 87 -24.39 -13.82 -14.20
C ILE A 87 -23.81 -14.42 -12.92
N LYS A 88 -24.58 -15.27 -12.21
CA LYS A 88 -24.12 -15.91 -10.98
C LYS A 88 -22.86 -16.73 -11.20
N LYS A 89 -22.82 -17.54 -12.27
CA LYS A 89 -21.65 -18.35 -12.59
C LYS A 89 -20.41 -17.53 -12.99
N GLY A 90 -20.60 -16.39 -13.65
CA GLY A 90 -19.51 -15.46 -13.95
C GLY A 90 -18.99 -14.76 -12.69
N GLN A 91 -19.87 -14.46 -11.73
CA GLN A 91 -19.49 -13.97 -10.40
C GLN A 91 -18.72 -15.03 -9.60
N GLU A 92 -19.09 -16.31 -9.69
CA GLU A 92 -18.33 -17.43 -9.08
C GLU A 92 -16.89 -17.52 -9.61
N VAL A 93 -16.69 -17.34 -10.94
CA VAL A 93 -15.34 -17.27 -11.53
C VAL A 93 -14.52 -16.14 -10.91
N PHE A 94 -15.12 -14.97 -10.67
CA PHE A 94 -14.44 -13.87 -10.00
C PHE A 94 -14.22 -14.12 -8.51
N SER A 95 -15.15 -14.78 -7.82
CA SER A 95 -14.94 -15.20 -6.44
C SER A 95 -13.73 -16.10 -6.30
N GLU A 96 -13.56 -17.05 -7.22
CA GLU A 96 -12.44 -18.01 -7.21
C GLU A 96 -11.10 -17.38 -7.64
N PHE A 97 -11.09 -16.55 -8.69
CA PHE A 97 -9.85 -16.06 -9.33
C PHE A 97 -9.66 -14.54 -9.26
N GLY A 98 -10.38 -13.85 -8.36
CA GLY A 98 -10.32 -12.40 -8.18
C GLY A 98 -8.91 -11.83 -8.02
N PRO A 99 -8.02 -12.42 -7.20
CA PRO A 99 -6.61 -12.05 -7.10
C PRO A 99 -5.90 -12.01 -8.45
N GLU A 100 -5.97 -13.09 -9.22
CA GLU A 100 -5.34 -13.21 -10.54
C GLU A 100 -5.94 -12.21 -11.54
N VAL A 101 -7.26 -12.00 -11.47
CA VAL A 101 -7.93 -10.96 -12.26
C VAL A 101 -7.34 -9.58 -11.92
N PHE A 102 -7.18 -9.22 -10.64
CA PHE A 102 -6.56 -7.94 -10.27
C PHE A 102 -5.12 -7.81 -10.75
N MET A 103 -4.34 -8.87 -10.63
CA MET A 103 -2.98 -8.87 -11.15
C MET A 103 -3.00 -8.58 -12.66
N LEU A 104 -3.79 -9.35 -13.43
CA LEU A 104 -3.93 -9.20 -14.88
C LEU A 104 -4.49 -7.84 -15.30
N LEU A 105 -5.32 -7.21 -14.48
CA LEU A 105 -5.78 -5.85 -14.73
C LEU A 105 -4.61 -4.86 -14.81
N ASN A 106 -3.58 -5.04 -13.98
CA ASN A 106 -2.43 -4.14 -13.91
C ASN A 106 -1.34 -4.46 -14.93
N ILE A 107 -1.08 -5.74 -15.21
CA ILE A 107 0.03 -6.15 -16.08
C ILE A 107 -0.40 -6.51 -17.52
N LYS A 108 -1.70 -6.66 -17.79
CA LYS A 108 -2.20 -6.99 -19.15
C LYS A 108 -3.26 -5.99 -19.62
N SER A 109 -4.34 -5.82 -18.85
CA SER A 109 -5.50 -5.02 -19.26
C SER A 109 -5.18 -3.53 -19.45
N LEU A 110 -4.70 -2.86 -18.39
CA LEU A 110 -4.38 -1.43 -18.45
C LEU A 110 -3.29 -1.10 -19.47
N PRO A 111 -2.14 -1.81 -19.50
CA PRO A 111 -1.13 -1.60 -20.53
C PRO A 111 -1.68 -1.79 -21.95
N MET A 112 -2.59 -2.74 -22.17
CA MET A 112 -3.20 -2.94 -23.50
C MET A 112 -3.99 -1.69 -23.90
N CYS A 113 -4.79 -1.11 -23.00
CA CYS A 113 -5.52 0.12 -23.27
C CYS A 113 -4.58 1.30 -23.63
N TYR A 114 -3.35 1.33 -23.11
CA TYR A 114 -2.37 2.37 -23.43
C TYR A 114 -1.79 2.26 -24.84
N THR A 115 -1.98 1.11 -25.51
CA THR A 115 -1.60 0.94 -26.92
C THR A 115 -2.56 1.66 -27.87
N CYS A 116 -3.84 1.80 -27.50
CA CYS A 116 -4.82 2.56 -28.26
C CYS A 116 -4.56 4.06 -28.10
N ALA A 117 -3.72 4.64 -28.96
CA ALA A 117 -3.13 5.97 -28.77
C ALA A 117 -4.18 7.09 -28.56
N ASN A 118 -5.28 7.05 -29.32
CA ASN A 118 -6.34 8.05 -29.22
C ASN A 118 -7.11 7.94 -27.89
N GLY A 119 -7.47 6.74 -27.47
CA GLY A 119 -8.07 6.49 -26.15
C GLY A 119 -7.13 6.82 -24.99
N ALA A 120 -5.83 6.52 -25.14
CA ALA A 120 -4.80 6.85 -24.15
C ALA A 120 -4.66 8.37 -23.94
N GLN A 121 -4.88 9.18 -24.98
CA GLN A 121 -4.86 10.64 -24.88
C GLN A 121 -5.91 11.17 -23.90
N VAL A 122 -7.11 10.58 -23.84
CA VAL A 122 -8.15 10.94 -22.87
C VAL A 122 -7.63 10.77 -21.44
N LEU A 123 -6.99 9.63 -21.15
CA LEU A 123 -6.45 9.33 -19.83
C LEU A 123 -5.31 10.28 -19.45
N PHE A 124 -4.44 10.59 -20.42
CA PHE A 124 -3.33 11.50 -20.26
C PHE A 124 -3.80 12.93 -19.94
N ASP A 125 -4.75 13.47 -20.72
CA ASP A 125 -5.24 14.84 -20.54
C ASP A 125 -6.05 15.03 -19.26
N THR A 126 -6.72 13.98 -18.76
CA THR A 126 -7.35 14.04 -17.43
C THR A 126 -6.33 14.08 -16.29
N GLY A 127 -5.09 13.65 -16.53
CA GLY A 127 -3.97 13.64 -15.57
C GLY A 127 -4.14 12.70 -14.37
N ARG A 128 -5.30 12.04 -14.19
CA ARG A 128 -5.54 11.22 -12.98
C ARG A 128 -4.77 9.90 -12.95
N LEU A 129 -4.22 9.47 -14.09
CA LEU A 129 -3.44 8.25 -14.25
C LEU A 129 -1.95 8.52 -14.54
N VAL A 130 -1.48 9.75 -14.37
CA VAL A 130 -0.07 10.11 -14.52
C VAL A 130 0.54 10.34 -13.13
N GLU A 131 1.74 9.85 -12.90
CA GLU A 131 2.50 10.16 -11.69
C GLU A 131 2.96 11.63 -11.71
N HIS A 132 2.69 12.37 -10.63
CA HIS A 132 3.01 13.80 -10.57
C HIS A 132 4.16 14.06 -9.59
N LYS A 133 5.40 14.17 -10.10
CA LYS A 133 6.58 14.65 -9.35
C LYS A 133 6.79 13.88 -8.02
N GLY A 134 6.77 12.54 -8.05
CA GLY A 134 6.93 11.71 -6.85
C GLY A 134 5.67 11.53 -6.01
N LYS A 135 4.52 12.13 -6.39
CA LYS A 135 3.23 11.94 -5.73
C LYS A 135 2.41 10.88 -6.45
N ILE A 136 2.42 9.68 -5.91
CA ILE A 136 1.73 8.53 -6.46
C ILE A 136 0.28 8.37 -5.96
N ASP A 137 -0.07 9.01 -4.85
CA ASP A 137 -1.38 8.88 -4.21
C ASP A 137 -2.59 9.14 -5.13
N PRO A 138 -2.60 10.18 -6.01
CA PRO A 138 -3.73 10.41 -6.92
C PRO A 138 -3.90 9.28 -7.94
N LEU A 139 -2.78 8.78 -8.48
CA LEU A 139 -2.75 7.63 -9.39
C LEU A 139 -3.28 6.38 -8.70
N VAL A 140 -2.77 6.08 -7.49
CA VAL A 140 -3.24 4.96 -6.69
C VAL A 140 -4.74 5.05 -6.46
N ARG A 141 -5.22 6.24 -6.06
CA ARG A 141 -6.65 6.45 -5.83
C ARG A 141 -7.49 6.13 -7.07
N ARG A 142 -7.06 6.60 -8.24
CA ARG A 142 -7.81 6.38 -9.48
C ARG A 142 -7.82 4.90 -9.90
N LEU A 143 -6.70 4.19 -9.77
CA LEU A 143 -6.64 2.77 -10.08
C LEU A 143 -7.47 1.93 -9.11
N MET A 144 -7.51 2.31 -7.83
CA MET A 144 -8.35 1.64 -6.84
C MET A 144 -9.84 1.95 -7.01
N GLU A 145 -10.23 3.11 -7.54
CA GLU A 145 -11.62 3.37 -7.95
C GLU A 145 -12.07 2.36 -9.05
N THR A 146 -11.19 2.05 -10.01
CA THR A 146 -11.46 1.02 -11.01
C THR A 146 -11.51 -0.38 -10.40
N ALA A 147 -10.55 -0.73 -9.53
CA ALA A 147 -10.57 -2.02 -8.84
C ALA A 147 -11.87 -2.22 -8.03
N GLN A 148 -12.32 -1.18 -7.31
CA GLN A 148 -13.58 -1.23 -6.58
C GLN A 148 -14.78 -1.37 -7.52
N MET A 149 -14.76 -0.75 -8.70
CA MET A 149 -15.81 -0.94 -9.70
C MET A 149 -15.91 -2.42 -10.11
N VAL A 150 -14.77 -3.06 -10.40
CA VAL A 150 -14.71 -4.48 -10.75
C VAL A 150 -15.26 -5.36 -9.63
N VAL A 151 -14.87 -5.10 -8.37
CA VAL A 151 -15.47 -5.80 -7.21
C VAL A 151 -16.99 -5.62 -7.19
N ASN A 152 -17.47 -4.39 -7.30
CA ASN A 152 -18.89 -4.09 -7.13
C ASN A 152 -19.77 -4.79 -8.17
N VAL A 153 -19.27 -4.96 -9.40
CA VAL A 153 -20.02 -5.58 -10.51
C VAL A 153 -19.84 -7.09 -10.58
N LEU A 154 -18.71 -7.64 -10.14
CA LEU A 154 -18.45 -9.09 -10.21
C LEU A 154 -18.62 -9.83 -8.87
N GLN A 155 -18.81 -9.13 -7.75
CA GLN A 155 -19.19 -9.79 -6.49
C GLN A 155 -20.54 -10.51 -6.62
N PRO A 156 -20.79 -11.58 -5.84
CA PRO A 156 -22.09 -12.21 -5.75
C PRO A 156 -23.22 -11.20 -5.50
N GLY A 157 -24.23 -11.19 -6.35
CA GLY A 157 -25.38 -10.27 -6.28
C GLY A 157 -25.09 -8.83 -6.73
N GLY A 158 -23.89 -8.53 -7.23
CA GLY A 158 -23.50 -7.18 -7.68
C GLY A 158 -24.33 -6.64 -8.85
N LEU A 159 -24.84 -7.54 -9.70
CA LEU A 159 -25.70 -7.23 -10.85
C LEU A 159 -27.17 -7.61 -10.65
N ASP A 160 -27.57 -7.97 -9.42
CA ASP A 160 -28.98 -8.17 -9.10
C ASP A 160 -29.75 -6.84 -9.25
N PRO A 161 -31.09 -6.82 -9.37
CA PRO A 161 -31.86 -5.59 -9.57
C PRO A 161 -31.60 -4.47 -8.54
N ASN A 162 -31.14 -4.82 -7.33
CA ASN A 162 -30.75 -3.88 -6.26
C ASN A 162 -29.25 -3.95 -5.93
N GLY A 163 -28.44 -4.57 -6.79
CA GLY A 163 -27.02 -4.76 -6.60
C GLY A 163 -26.24 -3.45 -6.73
N GLU A 164 -25.22 -3.29 -5.89
CA GLU A 164 -24.39 -2.07 -5.84
C GLU A 164 -23.58 -1.87 -7.13
N GLY A 165 -23.37 -2.94 -7.91
CA GLY A 165 -22.66 -2.91 -9.20
C GLY A 165 -23.41 -2.10 -10.26
N ILE A 166 -24.73 -2.23 -10.36
CA ILE A 166 -25.55 -1.44 -11.31
C ILE A 166 -25.33 0.05 -11.06
N VAL A 167 -25.53 0.47 -9.82
CA VAL A 167 -25.38 1.87 -9.40
C VAL A 167 -23.94 2.36 -9.59
N THR A 168 -22.96 1.51 -9.36
CA THR A 168 -21.54 1.82 -9.60
C THR A 168 -21.27 2.11 -11.08
N VAL A 169 -21.75 1.25 -11.99
CA VAL A 169 -21.59 1.44 -13.45
C VAL A 169 -22.30 2.70 -13.94
N GLN A 170 -23.51 2.96 -13.44
CA GLN A 170 -24.25 4.19 -13.76
C GLN A 170 -23.49 5.46 -13.37
N LYS A 171 -22.80 5.45 -12.22
CA LYS A 171 -21.95 6.58 -11.80
C LYS A 171 -20.74 6.74 -12.72
N VAL A 172 -20.08 5.64 -13.09
CA VAL A 172 -18.94 5.67 -14.03
C VAL A 172 -19.37 6.22 -15.39
N ARG A 173 -20.53 5.80 -15.90
CA ARG A 173 -21.11 6.27 -17.16
C ARG A 173 -21.38 7.80 -17.15
N LEU A 174 -21.86 8.37 -16.04
CA LEU A 174 -21.97 9.84 -15.90
C LEU A 174 -20.61 10.54 -15.78
N ILE A 175 -19.63 9.92 -15.13
CA ILE A 175 -18.26 10.45 -15.07
C ILE A 175 -17.68 10.52 -16.49
N HIS A 176 -17.92 9.51 -17.33
CA HIS A 176 -17.48 9.52 -18.74
C HIS A 176 -18.09 10.70 -19.49
N ALA A 177 -19.42 10.90 -19.41
CA ALA A 177 -20.08 12.06 -20.02
C ALA A 177 -19.50 13.40 -19.53
N SER A 178 -19.15 13.50 -18.24
CA SER A 178 -18.52 14.70 -17.68
C SER A 178 -17.11 14.92 -18.24
N ILE A 179 -16.33 13.86 -18.39
CA ILE A 179 -15.00 13.94 -19.02
C ILE A 179 -15.12 14.43 -20.47
N ARG A 180 -16.11 13.95 -21.24
CA ARG A 180 -16.36 14.45 -22.61
C ARG A 180 -16.61 15.96 -22.62
N HIS A 181 -17.49 16.44 -21.74
CA HIS A 181 -17.77 17.88 -21.62
C HIS A 181 -16.51 18.68 -21.28
N PHE A 182 -15.76 18.27 -20.24
CA PHE A 182 -14.60 19.02 -19.79
C PHE A 182 -13.45 19.04 -20.81
N LEU A 183 -13.19 17.93 -21.50
CA LEU A 183 -12.15 17.88 -22.53
C LEU A 183 -12.49 18.73 -23.76
N LYS A 184 -13.77 18.82 -24.12
CA LYS A 184 -14.25 19.62 -25.26
C LYS A 184 -14.45 21.10 -24.92
N SER A 185 -14.55 21.43 -23.64
CA SER A 185 -14.79 22.81 -23.20
C SER A 185 -13.51 23.65 -23.29
N PRO A 186 -13.48 24.75 -24.07
CA PRO A 186 -12.34 25.66 -24.15
C PRO A 186 -11.97 26.29 -22.79
N LYS A 187 -12.91 26.31 -21.85
CA LYS A 187 -12.70 26.80 -20.48
C LYS A 187 -11.73 25.92 -19.68
N TYR A 188 -11.78 24.59 -19.87
CA TYR A 188 -11.01 23.63 -19.09
C TYR A 188 -9.87 22.99 -19.88
N ASN A 189 -10.01 22.93 -21.20
CA ASN A 189 -8.95 22.53 -22.11
C ASN A 189 -8.70 23.65 -23.15
N PRO A 190 -7.88 24.66 -22.82
CA PRO A 190 -7.59 25.78 -23.72
C PRO A 190 -6.91 25.36 -25.03
N ASN A 191 -6.23 24.20 -25.03
CA ASN A 191 -5.61 23.64 -26.23
C ASN A 191 -6.63 22.96 -27.16
N GLY A 192 -7.86 22.76 -26.70
CA GLY A 192 -8.94 22.10 -27.42
C GLY A 192 -8.77 20.58 -27.52
N TRP A 193 -9.85 19.90 -27.89
CA TRP A 193 -9.84 18.48 -28.24
C TRP A 193 -10.04 18.32 -29.75
N ASP A 194 -9.09 17.70 -30.43
CA ASP A 194 -9.15 17.48 -31.87
C ASP A 194 -10.02 16.26 -32.20
N VAL A 195 -11.33 16.49 -32.34
CA VAL A 195 -12.30 15.43 -32.67
C VAL A 195 -12.01 14.80 -34.04
N ALA A 196 -11.44 15.54 -34.99
CA ALA A 196 -11.17 15.01 -36.33
C ALA A 196 -10.04 13.97 -36.30
N LYS A 197 -9.04 14.16 -35.45
CA LYS A 197 -7.93 13.22 -35.26
C LYS A 197 -8.24 12.15 -34.19
N LEU A 198 -8.68 12.59 -33.02
CA LEU A 198 -8.82 11.75 -31.83
C LEU A 198 -10.20 11.10 -31.70
N GLY A 199 -11.17 11.48 -32.53
CA GLY A 199 -12.56 11.06 -32.36
C GLY A 199 -13.23 11.80 -31.19
N GLU A 200 -14.48 11.47 -30.90
CA GLU A 200 -15.11 11.96 -29.68
C GLU A 200 -14.45 11.30 -28.44
N PRO A 201 -14.22 12.02 -27.33
CA PRO A 201 -13.63 11.42 -26.14
C PRO A 201 -14.52 10.29 -25.61
N ILE A 202 -13.95 9.14 -25.26
CA ILE A 202 -14.70 7.98 -24.72
C ILE A 202 -15.87 7.61 -25.66
N ASN A 203 -15.59 7.52 -26.95
CA ASN A 203 -16.54 7.09 -27.95
C ASN A 203 -16.86 5.58 -27.83
N GLN A 204 -17.76 5.08 -28.67
CA GLN A 204 -18.19 3.67 -28.63
C GLN A 204 -17.06 2.68 -28.95
N GLU A 205 -16.09 3.02 -29.81
CA GLU A 205 -14.94 2.14 -30.08
C GLU A 205 -14.01 2.07 -28.87
N ASP A 206 -13.65 3.21 -28.28
CA ASP A 206 -12.79 3.27 -27.10
C ASP A 206 -13.42 2.54 -25.90
N LEU A 207 -14.74 2.72 -25.73
CA LEU A 207 -15.50 2.04 -24.69
C LEU A 207 -15.55 0.52 -24.93
N ALA A 208 -15.72 0.06 -26.17
CA ALA A 208 -15.66 -1.35 -26.52
C ALA A 208 -14.26 -1.93 -26.30
N GLY A 209 -13.20 -1.24 -26.75
CA GLY A 209 -11.81 -1.68 -26.56
C GLY A 209 -11.46 -1.83 -25.08
N THR A 210 -11.90 -0.87 -24.26
CA THR A 210 -11.78 -0.95 -22.81
C THR A 210 -12.60 -2.12 -22.24
N LEU A 211 -13.84 -2.36 -22.69
CA LEU A 211 -14.63 -3.52 -22.24
C LEU A 211 -13.93 -4.85 -22.58
N MET A 212 -13.32 -4.94 -23.76
CA MET A 212 -12.55 -6.13 -24.16
C MET A 212 -11.32 -6.35 -23.27
N SER A 213 -10.72 -5.28 -22.74
CA SER A 213 -9.62 -5.37 -21.78
C SER A 213 -10.03 -6.07 -20.47
N PHE A 214 -11.32 -6.07 -20.13
CA PHE A 214 -11.87 -6.72 -18.93
C PHE A 214 -12.39 -8.15 -19.17
N SER A 215 -12.74 -8.51 -20.41
CA SER A 215 -13.32 -9.81 -20.74
C SER A 215 -12.31 -10.75 -21.45
N PRO A 216 -12.20 -10.78 -22.80
CA PRO A 216 -11.36 -11.75 -23.49
C PRO A 216 -9.87 -11.62 -23.13
N ILE A 217 -9.38 -10.41 -22.85
CA ILE A 217 -7.98 -10.19 -22.46
C ILE A 217 -7.66 -10.79 -21.08
N ILE A 218 -8.59 -10.67 -20.12
CA ILE A 218 -8.46 -11.31 -18.80
C ILE A 218 -8.54 -12.82 -18.92
N LEU A 219 -9.53 -13.34 -19.67
CA LEU A 219 -9.69 -14.78 -19.88
C LEU A 219 -8.44 -15.41 -20.54
N SER A 220 -7.84 -14.73 -21.52
CA SER A 220 -6.57 -15.19 -22.10
C SER A 220 -5.41 -15.11 -21.11
N GLY A 221 -5.37 -14.08 -20.28
CA GLY A 221 -4.39 -13.97 -19.18
C GLY A 221 -4.50 -15.10 -18.16
N LEU A 222 -5.71 -15.48 -17.76
CA LEU A 222 -5.96 -16.62 -16.86
C LEU A 222 -5.47 -17.93 -17.50
N LYS A 223 -5.72 -18.13 -18.80
CA LYS A 223 -5.17 -19.28 -19.54
C LYS A 223 -3.64 -19.29 -19.55
N GLN A 224 -2.98 -18.14 -19.72
CA GLN A 224 -1.52 -18.02 -19.63
C GLN A 224 -0.96 -18.30 -18.22
N LEU A 225 -1.82 -18.22 -17.19
CA LEU A 225 -1.53 -18.64 -15.82
C LEU A 225 -1.83 -20.12 -15.55
N GLU A 226 -2.16 -20.89 -16.59
CA GLU A 226 -2.60 -22.29 -16.50
C GLU A 226 -3.94 -22.49 -15.75
N ILE A 227 -4.73 -21.42 -15.59
CA ILE A 227 -6.10 -21.50 -15.04
C ILE A 227 -7.02 -21.87 -16.19
N ASN A 228 -7.36 -23.16 -16.25
CA ASN A 228 -8.20 -23.73 -17.31
C ASN A 228 -9.68 -23.67 -16.91
N LEU A 229 -10.34 -22.58 -17.28
CA LEU A 229 -11.78 -22.43 -17.13
C LEU A 229 -12.53 -23.33 -18.13
N SER A 230 -13.66 -23.88 -17.70
CA SER A 230 -14.60 -24.57 -18.59
C SER A 230 -15.24 -23.60 -19.60
N GLU A 231 -15.74 -24.13 -20.73
CA GLU A 231 -16.45 -23.33 -21.73
C GLU A 231 -17.62 -22.55 -21.12
N GLU A 232 -18.33 -23.16 -20.17
CA GLU A 232 -19.45 -22.53 -19.46
C GLU A 232 -18.99 -21.38 -18.56
N GLN A 233 -17.86 -21.53 -17.86
CA GLN A 233 -17.26 -20.44 -17.06
C GLN A 233 -16.79 -19.28 -17.94
N ILE A 234 -16.18 -19.58 -19.09
CA ILE A 234 -15.74 -18.58 -20.08
C ILE A 234 -16.94 -17.79 -20.62
N GLN A 235 -18.00 -18.50 -21.01
CA GLN A 235 -19.25 -17.87 -21.47
C GLN A 235 -19.90 -17.04 -20.37
N ALA A 236 -19.98 -17.57 -19.14
CA ALA A 236 -20.58 -16.88 -18.01
C ALA A 236 -19.84 -15.59 -17.63
N TYR A 237 -18.50 -15.63 -17.59
CA TYR A 237 -17.67 -14.45 -17.34
C TYR A 237 -17.82 -13.41 -18.46
N SER A 238 -17.86 -13.85 -19.73
CA SER A 238 -18.13 -13.00 -20.88
C SER A 238 -19.52 -12.35 -20.80
N HIS A 239 -20.53 -13.12 -20.35
CA HIS A 239 -21.90 -12.65 -20.19
C HIS A 239 -22.02 -11.54 -19.13
N CYS A 240 -21.33 -11.67 -17.99
CA CYS A 240 -21.24 -10.59 -16.99
C CYS A 240 -20.75 -9.29 -17.64
N TRP A 241 -19.65 -9.35 -18.39
CA TRP A 241 -19.09 -8.17 -19.06
C TRP A 241 -19.96 -7.65 -20.21
N LYS A 242 -20.73 -8.50 -20.89
CA LYS A 242 -21.75 -8.07 -21.85
C LYS A 242 -22.83 -7.24 -21.17
N VAL A 243 -23.36 -7.72 -20.02
CA VAL A 243 -24.36 -6.99 -19.21
C VAL A 243 -23.79 -5.66 -18.71
N ILE A 244 -22.56 -5.67 -18.18
CA ILE A 244 -21.87 -4.45 -17.75
C ILE A 244 -21.67 -3.48 -18.91
N GLY A 245 -21.31 -3.99 -20.09
CA GLY A 245 -21.19 -3.23 -21.34
C GLY A 245 -22.48 -2.52 -21.73
N HIS A 246 -23.63 -3.19 -21.62
CA HIS A 246 -24.93 -2.57 -21.82
C HIS A 246 -25.21 -1.46 -20.79
N LEU A 247 -24.99 -1.74 -19.51
CA LEU A 247 -25.23 -0.78 -18.42
C LEU A 247 -24.37 0.48 -18.54
N ILE A 248 -23.10 0.33 -18.97
CA ILE A 248 -22.16 1.46 -19.15
C ILE A 248 -22.43 2.26 -20.45
N GLY A 249 -23.38 1.80 -21.29
CA GLY A 249 -23.86 2.54 -22.46
C GLY A 249 -23.25 2.10 -23.79
N LEU A 250 -22.67 0.90 -23.87
CA LEU A 250 -22.19 0.35 -25.13
C LEU A 250 -23.36 -0.13 -26.00
N GLN A 251 -23.26 0.07 -27.31
CA GLN A 251 -24.28 -0.36 -28.26
C GLN A 251 -24.28 -1.89 -28.48
N ASP A 252 -25.47 -2.46 -28.67
CA ASP A 252 -25.69 -3.91 -28.82
C ASP A 252 -25.01 -4.56 -30.05
N ASP A 253 -24.48 -3.77 -30.99
CA ASP A 253 -23.68 -4.27 -32.10
C ASP A 253 -22.19 -4.44 -31.76
N LEU A 254 -21.77 -4.05 -30.55
CA LEU A 254 -20.43 -4.26 -29.99
C LEU A 254 -20.43 -5.23 -28.80
N LEU A 255 -21.55 -5.93 -28.55
CA LEU A 255 -21.75 -6.81 -27.40
C LEU A 255 -21.95 -8.28 -27.81
N SER A 256 -21.03 -9.16 -27.41
CA SER A 256 -21.13 -10.62 -27.58
C SER A 256 -20.89 -11.39 -26.27
N ASP A 257 -21.47 -12.58 -26.19
CA ASP A 257 -21.28 -13.55 -25.08
C ASP A 257 -20.17 -14.57 -25.39
N SER A 258 -19.62 -14.56 -26.60
CA SER A 258 -18.63 -15.51 -27.07
C SER A 258 -17.22 -14.96 -26.87
N PHE A 259 -16.32 -15.79 -26.33
CA PHE A 259 -14.90 -15.45 -26.22
C PHE A 259 -14.30 -15.14 -27.60
N ASP A 260 -14.57 -15.96 -28.62
CA ASP A 260 -13.99 -15.79 -29.95
C ASP A 260 -14.44 -14.49 -30.60
N ASP A 261 -15.72 -14.13 -30.46
CA ASP A 261 -16.29 -12.87 -30.97
C ASP A 261 -15.65 -11.66 -30.30
N ASN A 262 -15.53 -11.71 -28.98
CA ASN A 262 -14.94 -10.63 -28.20
C ASN A 262 -13.42 -10.52 -28.46
N TRP A 263 -12.73 -11.66 -28.66
CA TRP A 263 -11.32 -11.69 -29.04
C TRP A 263 -11.10 -11.08 -30.43
N GLU A 264 -11.95 -11.41 -31.40
CA GLU A 264 -11.91 -10.81 -32.74
C GLU A 264 -12.19 -9.30 -32.70
N LEU A 265 -13.18 -8.85 -31.90
CA LEU A 265 -13.43 -7.43 -31.68
C LEU A 265 -12.21 -6.72 -31.07
N ALA A 266 -11.58 -7.30 -30.05
CA ALA A 266 -10.36 -6.77 -29.44
C ALA A 266 -9.23 -6.65 -30.48
N CYS A 267 -9.03 -7.69 -31.30
CA CYS A 267 -8.02 -7.68 -32.35
C CYS A 267 -8.31 -6.64 -33.43
N ALA A 268 -9.57 -6.48 -33.84
CA ALA A 268 -9.97 -5.50 -34.85
C ALA A 268 -9.71 -4.06 -34.35
N ILE A 269 -10.11 -3.75 -33.11
CA ILE A 269 -9.86 -2.44 -32.48
C ILE A 269 -8.35 -2.17 -32.35
N LEU A 270 -7.55 -3.14 -31.90
CA LEU A 270 -6.10 -2.97 -31.79
C LEU A 270 -5.42 -2.81 -33.16
N LYS A 271 -5.89 -3.51 -34.19
CA LYS A 271 -5.41 -3.28 -35.56
C LYS A 271 -5.72 -1.86 -36.03
N HIS A 272 -6.87 -1.34 -35.66
CA HIS A 272 -7.31 0.01 -36.01
C HIS A 272 -6.57 1.11 -35.21
N GLN A 273 -6.46 0.97 -33.89
CA GLN A 273 -6.02 2.04 -32.99
C GLN A 273 -4.61 1.90 -32.41
N ALA A 274 -4.02 0.70 -32.40
CA ALA A 274 -2.73 0.52 -31.72
C ALA A 274 -1.60 1.22 -32.47
N GLU A 275 -1.00 2.21 -31.81
CA GLU A 275 0.09 3.06 -32.32
C GLU A 275 0.98 3.52 -31.16
N GLU A 276 2.25 3.80 -31.46
CA GLU A 276 3.17 4.41 -30.52
C GLU A 276 2.75 5.84 -30.16
N SER A 277 2.68 6.16 -28.86
CA SER A 277 2.28 7.49 -28.40
C SER A 277 3.00 7.89 -27.11
N ASP A 278 3.26 9.19 -26.95
CA ASP A 278 3.84 9.75 -25.72
C ASP A 278 2.91 9.56 -24.52
N SER A 279 1.59 9.66 -24.75
CA SER A 279 0.55 9.38 -23.76
C SER A 279 0.61 7.92 -23.30
N GLY A 280 0.65 6.97 -24.23
CA GLY A 280 0.74 5.53 -23.94
C GLY A 280 2.00 5.15 -23.15
N LYS A 281 3.17 5.69 -23.51
CA LYS A 281 4.43 5.48 -22.77
C LYS A 281 4.40 6.08 -21.37
N THR A 282 3.87 7.28 -21.22
CA THR A 282 3.79 7.97 -19.92
C THR A 282 2.85 7.22 -18.97
N LEU A 283 1.71 6.76 -19.47
CA LEU A 283 0.75 5.96 -18.70
C LEU A 283 1.35 4.61 -18.29
N THR A 284 2.08 3.94 -19.19
CA THR A 284 2.79 2.70 -18.89
C THR A 284 3.85 2.90 -17.81
N THR A 285 4.65 3.96 -17.91
CA THR A 285 5.65 4.32 -16.88
C THR A 285 4.97 4.53 -15.53
N SER A 286 3.84 5.24 -15.50
CA SER A 286 3.06 5.48 -14.29
C SER A 286 2.47 4.18 -13.73
N CYS A 287 1.99 3.27 -14.58
CA CYS A 287 1.49 1.96 -14.19
C CYS A 287 2.57 1.07 -13.58
N VAL A 288 3.77 1.04 -14.17
CA VAL A 288 4.93 0.34 -13.60
C VAL A 288 5.30 0.91 -12.24
N ALA A 289 5.37 2.24 -12.10
CA ALA A 289 5.64 2.90 -10.83
C ALA A 289 4.58 2.57 -9.76
N PHE A 290 3.31 2.48 -10.15
CA PHE A 290 2.23 2.05 -9.26
C PHE A 290 2.41 0.62 -8.75
N ILE A 291 2.72 -0.32 -9.64
CA ILE A 291 2.94 -1.72 -9.28
C ILE A 291 4.15 -1.84 -8.33
N GLN A 292 5.25 -1.16 -8.66
CA GLN A 292 6.45 -1.09 -7.81
C GLN A 292 6.13 -0.47 -6.44
N HIS A 293 5.24 0.52 -6.37
CA HIS A 293 4.82 1.12 -5.10
C HIS A 293 3.98 0.18 -4.23
N MET A 294 3.19 -0.70 -4.84
CA MET A 294 2.37 -1.68 -4.12
C MET A 294 3.20 -2.84 -3.58
N ILE A 295 4.27 -3.22 -4.28
CA ILE A 295 5.13 -4.34 -3.89
C ILE A 295 6.26 -3.85 -2.97
N PRO A 296 6.35 -4.32 -1.71
CA PRO A 296 7.35 -3.83 -0.78
C PRO A 296 8.77 -4.28 -1.17
N GLY A 297 9.72 -3.34 -1.10
CA GLY A 297 11.13 -3.57 -1.40
C GLY A 297 11.49 -3.21 -2.83
N ASN A 298 12.73 -3.51 -3.24
CA ASN A 298 13.23 -3.24 -4.59
C ASN A 298 13.51 -4.53 -5.37
N LEU A 299 13.25 -5.69 -4.78
CA LEU A 299 13.67 -7.00 -5.29
C LEU A 299 12.96 -7.39 -6.59
N PHE A 300 11.75 -6.85 -6.81
CA PHE A 300 10.86 -7.17 -7.93
C PHE A 300 10.65 -5.99 -8.89
N ASP A 301 11.52 -4.97 -8.86
CA ASP A 301 11.34 -3.75 -9.66
C ASP A 301 11.25 -4.01 -11.16
N GLU A 302 11.94 -5.03 -11.69
CA GLU A 302 11.91 -5.42 -13.10
C GLU A 302 10.76 -6.37 -13.46
N VAL A 303 10.05 -6.93 -12.48
CA VAL A 303 8.96 -7.89 -12.72
C VAL A 303 7.78 -7.29 -13.50
N PRO A 304 7.31 -6.06 -13.22
CA PRO A 304 6.14 -5.51 -13.91
C PRO A 304 6.35 -5.41 -15.42
N GLU A 305 7.48 -4.85 -15.86
CA GLU A 305 7.79 -4.71 -17.29
C GLU A 305 7.92 -6.06 -17.98
N TYR A 306 8.59 -7.02 -17.33
CA TYR A 306 8.71 -8.38 -17.86
C TYR A 306 7.35 -9.08 -17.96
N MET A 307 6.48 -8.94 -16.96
CA MET A 307 5.13 -9.49 -16.99
C MET A 307 4.29 -8.83 -18.10
N ILE A 308 4.35 -7.51 -18.26
CA ILE A 308 3.65 -6.81 -19.35
C ILE A 308 4.07 -7.41 -20.69
N TRP A 309 5.37 -7.53 -20.93
CA TRP A 309 5.89 -8.14 -22.16
C TRP A 309 5.43 -9.59 -22.33
N TYR A 310 5.52 -10.43 -21.29
CA TYR A 310 5.16 -11.85 -21.36
C TYR A 310 3.66 -12.04 -21.65
N PHE A 311 2.80 -11.30 -20.94
CA PHE A 311 1.35 -11.42 -21.06
C PHE A 311 0.80 -10.82 -22.36
N PHE A 312 1.60 -10.03 -23.09
CA PHE A 312 1.23 -9.47 -24.39
C PHE A 312 1.46 -10.41 -25.57
N GLN A 313 2.22 -11.51 -25.42
CA GLN A 313 2.69 -12.31 -26.55
C GLN A 313 1.56 -12.87 -27.43
N ASP A 314 0.47 -13.33 -26.81
CA ASP A 314 -0.70 -13.89 -27.50
C ASP A 314 -1.41 -12.84 -28.36
N ILE A 315 -1.70 -11.66 -27.79
CA ILE A 315 -2.43 -10.62 -28.49
C ILE A 315 -1.55 -9.93 -29.54
N GLN A 316 -0.26 -9.72 -29.26
CA GLN A 316 0.71 -9.20 -30.25
C GLN A 316 0.78 -10.10 -31.48
N GLN A 317 0.83 -11.41 -31.28
CA GLN A 317 0.82 -12.38 -32.38
C GLN A 317 -0.50 -12.33 -33.16
N ALA A 318 -1.64 -12.19 -32.48
CA ALA A 318 -2.95 -12.12 -33.12
C ALA A 318 -3.16 -10.84 -33.96
N VAL A 319 -2.58 -9.72 -33.52
CA VAL A 319 -2.69 -8.43 -34.22
C VAL A 319 -1.54 -8.11 -35.16
N ASP A 320 -0.45 -8.88 -35.12
CA ASP A 320 0.80 -8.66 -35.85
C ASP A 320 1.37 -7.24 -35.63
N LYS A 321 1.42 -6.82 -34.35
CA LYS A 321 1.99 -5.53 -33.93
C LYS A 321 2.84 -5.69 -32.65
N PRO A 322 3.95 -4.95 -32.52
CA PRO A 322 4.81 -4.98 -31.33
C PRO A 322 4.22 -4.11 -30.20
N LEU A 323 3.04 -4.48 -29.69
CA LEU A 323 2.25 -3.70 -28.73
C LEU A 323 3.04 -3.25 -27.49
N ALA A 324 3.86 -4.13 -26.91
CA ALA A 324 4.68 -3.83 -25.74
C ALA A 324 5.70 -2.72 -26.04
N SER A 325 6.33 -2.78 -27.21
CA SER A 325 7.31 -1.76 -27.63
C SER A 325 6.66 -0.41 -27.95
N MET A 326 5.43 -0.40 -28.49
CA MET A 326 4.65 0.84 -28.73
C MET A 326 4.41 1.64 -27.45
N ILE A 327 4.35 0.97 -26.30
CA ILE A 327 4.16 1.60 -24.98
C ILE A 327 5.44 1.70 -24.14
N GLY A 328 6.61 1.46 -24.76
CA GLY A 328 7.92 1.69 -24.13
C GLY A 328 8.60 0.44 -23.55
N ILE A 329 8.00 -0.74 -23.67
CA ILE A 329 8.59 -2.02 -23.20
C ILE A 329 9.34 -2.69 -24.35
N SER A 330 10.64 -2.44 -24.47
CA SER A 330 11.45 -2.85 -25.65
C SER A 330 12.60 -3.83 -25.35
N ASP A 331 13.18 -3.82 -24.14
CA ASP A 331 14.41 -4.56 -23.81
C ASP A 331 14.17 -5.85 -22.99
N HIS A 332 13.41 -6.78 -23.57
CA HIS A 332 12.95 -7.99 -22.88
C HIS A 332 14.05 -9.04 -22.59
N GLN A 333 15.10 -9.13 -23.41
CA GLN A 333 16.23 -10.04 -23.17
C GLN A 333 17.01 -9.62 -21.92
N ASN A 334 17.38 -8.34 -21.81
CA ASN A 334 18.04 -7.83 -20.62
C ASN A 334 17.13 -7.81 -19.38
N LEU A 335 15.80 -7.65 -19.56
CA LEU A 335 14.84 -7.82 -18.45
C LEU A 335 14.88 -9.25 -17.91
N THR A 336 14.85 -10.26 -18.79
CA THR A 336 14.89 -11.67 -18.41
C THR A 336 16.19 -12.02 -17.68
N ASP A 337 17.35 -11.58 -18.21
CA ASP A 337 18.65 -11.87 -17.60
C ASP A 337 18.81 -11.24 -16.22
N ARG A 338 18.40 -9.96 -16.06
CA ARG A 338 18.41 -9.27 -14.75
C ARG A 338 17.50 -9.96 -13.74
N LEU A 339 16.34 -10.41 -14.19
CA LEU A 339 15.33 -11.06 -13.36
C LEU A 339 15.78 -12.47 -12.93
N VAL A 340 16.36 -13.26 -13.84
CA VAL A 340 16.97 -14.57 -13.52
C VAL A 340 18.08 -14.42 -12.48
N LEU A 341 18.95 -13.40 -12.64
CA LEU A 341 20.00 -13.10 -11.67
C LEU A 341 19.43 -12.79 -10.27
N ARG A 342 18.44 -11.89 -10.17
CA ARG A 342 17.83 -11.52 -8.88
C ARG A 342 17.07 -12.68 -8.22
N ILE A 343 16.30 -13.45 -8.99
CA ILE A 343 15.57 -14.61 -8.47
C ILE A 343 16.52 -15.71 -8.00
N SER A 344 17.66 -15.90 -8.69
CA SER A 344 18.70 -16.88 -8.29
C SER A 344 19.35 -16.55 -6.94
N GLN A 345 19.32 -15.28 -6.50
CA GLN A 345 19.80 -14.87 -5.18
C GLN A 345 18.83 -15.24 -4.05
N ILE A 346 17.54 -15.42 -4.37
CA ILE A 346 16.47 -15.77 -3.42
C ILE A 346 16.26 -17.28 -3.36
N PHE A 347 16.30 -17.94 -4.52
CA PHE A 347 16.05 -19.37 -4.65
C PHE A 347 17.36 -20.10 -4.94
N THR A 348 17.85 -20.86 -3.97
CA THR A 348 19.01 -21.73 -4.14
C THR A 348 18.65 -22.93 -5.01
N SER A 349 19.20 -22.94 -6.23
CA SER A 349 19.27 -24.03 -7.21
C SER A 349 18.25 -24.06 -8.37
N LYS A 350 18.80 -24.30 -9.58
CA LYS A 350 18.15 -24.72 -10.84
C LYS A 350 17.29 -23.72 -11.64
N ILE A 351 17.35 -22.41 -11.38
CA ILE A 351 16.60 -21.42 -12.20
C ILE A 351 17.42 -20.88 -13.38
N ALA A 352 18.75 -21.00 -13.37
CA ALA A 352 19.62 -20.47 -14.42
C ALA A 352 19.41 -21.06 -15.84
N GLN A 353 18.54 -22.08 -15.97
CA GLN A 353 18.14 -22.72 -17.25
C GLN A 353 16.62 -22.85 -17.39
N ALA A 354 15.82 -22.14 -16.59
CA ALA A 354 14.37 -22.29 -16.59
C ALA A 354 13.71 -21.55 -17.76
N GLU A 355 12.77 -22.20 -18.46
CA GLU A 355 11.93 -21.59 -19.48
C GLU A 355 11.04 -20.47 -18.90
N HIS A 356 10.70 -19.45 -19.69
CA HIS A 356 9.88 -18.29 -19.29
C HIS A 356 8.63 -18.67 -18.49
N HIS A 357 7.96 -19.75 -18.90
CA HIS A 357 6.77 -20.27 -18.25
C HIS A 357 7.01 -20.71 -16.79
N THR A 358 8.14 -21.37 -16.52
CA THR A 358 8.51 -21.82 -15.17
C THR A 358 8.84 -20.64 -14.25
N ILE A 359 9.41 -19.57 -14.81
CA ILE A 359 9.71 -18.33 -14.10
C ILE A 359 8.42 -17.60 -13.73
N ILE A 360 7.50 -17.43 -14.69
CA ILE A 360 6.21 -16.77 -14.47
C ILE A 360 5.39 -17.50 -13.42
N LYS A 361 5.27 -18.83 -13.50
CA LYS A 361 4.51 -19.62 -12.52
C LYS A 361 4.98 -19.41 -11.08
N LYS A 362 6.30 -19.35 -10.85
CA LYS A 362 6.86 -19.09 -9.52
C LYS A 362 6.68 -17.63 -9.07
N LEU A 363 6.78 -16.68 -10.00
CA LEU A 363 6.62 -15.26 -9.69
C LEU A 363 5.18 -14.89 -9.39
N THR A 364 4.21 -15.39 -10.17
CA THR A 364 2.80 -15.01 -10.08
C THR A 364 2.25 -15.19 -8.66
N GLY A 365 2.49 -16.34 -8.01
CA GLY A 365 1.92 -16.62 -6.70
C GLY A 365 2.36 -15.60 -5.62
N GLU A 366 3.66 -15.33 -5.53
CA GLU A 366 4.21 -14.36 -4.58
C GLU A 366 3.88 -12.92 -4.99
N PHE A 367 3.97 -12.59 -6.28
CA PHE A 367 3.65 -11.28 -6.81
C PHE A 367 2.20 -10.89 -6.52
N ASN A 368 1.25 -11.80 -6.80
CA ASN A 368 -0.17 -11.57 -6.58
C ASN A 368 -0.47 -11.33 -5.09
N LYS A 369 0.10 -12.16 -4.20
CA LYS A 369 -0.01 -12.00 -2.76
C LYS A 369 0.55 -10.66 -2.27
N LEU A 370 1.73 -10.26 -2.74
CA LEU A 370 2.37 -9.00 -2.37
C LEU A 370 1.58 -7.79 -2.88
N MET A 371 1.06 -7.85 -4.11
CA MET A 371 0.21 -6.82 -4.69
C MET A 371 -1.07 -6.61 -3.87
N LEU A 372 -1.77 -7.70 -3.52
CA LEU A 372 -2.96 -7.63 -2.67
C LEU A 372 -2.66 -7.07 -1.27
N GLN A 373 -1.55 -7.48 -0.66
CA GLN A 373 -1.10 -6.92 0.62
C GLN A 373 -0.79 -5.42 0.50
N GLY A 374 -0.18 -4.99 -0.61
CA GLY A 374 0.07 -3.60 -0.96
C GLY A 374 -1.22 -2.78 -0.98
N TYR A 375 -2.26 -3.29 -1.66
CA TYR A 375 -3.58 -2.65 -1.71
C TYR A 375 -4.21 -2.46 -0.33
N ILE A 376 -4.23 -3.54 0.47
CA ILE A 376 -4.80 -3.51 1.82
C ILE A 376 -4.03 -2.53 2.70
N LYS A 377 -2.70 -2.54 2.64
CA LYS A 377 -1.83 -1.66 3.43
C LYS A 377 -2.03 -0.19 3.09
N HIS A 378 -1.99 0.16 1.79
CA HIS A 378 -2.07 1.55 1.34
C HIS A 378 -3.37 2.26 1.79
N TYR A 379 -4.47 1.50 1.97
CA TYR A 379 -5.79 2.04 2.33
C TYR A 379 -6.11 1.96 3.83
N ASN A 380 -5.49 1.05 4.58
CA ASN A 380 -5.64 1.00 6.04
C ASN A 380 -4.82 2.07 6.79
N ASP A 381 -3.89 2.75 6.13
CA ASP A 381 -3.02 3.81 6.69
C ASP A 381 -3.70 5.19 6.83
N GLY A 382 -5.02 5.24 7.07
CA GLY A 382 -5.73 6.47 7.46
C GLY A 382 -6.09 7.43 6.33
N LYS A 383 -6.08 6.98 5.07
CA LYS A 383 -6.68 7.73 3.95
C LYS A 383 -8.21 7.58 4.01
N GLN A 384 -8.96 8.67 3.78
CA GLN A 384 -10.43 8.69 3.91
C GLN A 384 -11.21 7.91 2.82
N VAL A 385 -10.54 7.03 2.07
CA VAL A 385 -11.18 6.16 1.06
C VAL A 385 -10.91 4.73 1.52
N ARG A 386 -11.91 3.85 1.50
CA ARG A 386 -11.79 2.43 1.86
C ARG A 386 -11.96 1.59 0.60
N PHE A 387 -11.05 0.63 0.38
CA PHE A 387 -11.29 -0.46 -0.55
C PHE A 387 -12.10 -1.52 0.19
N LEU A 388 -13.33 -1.75 -0.25
CA LEU A 388 -14.29 -2.64 0.38
C LEU A 388 -14.28 -3.98 -0.36
N ILE A 389 -13.76 -5.00 0.32
CA ILE A 389 -13.88 -6.39 -0.08
C ILE A 389 -15.03 -6.99 0.74
N PRO A 390 -16.07 -7.55 0.10
CA PRO A 390 -17.15 -8.24 0.79
C PRO A 390 -16.64 -9.38 1.68
N PRO A 391 -17.32 -9.67 2.80
CA PRO A 391 -16.93 -10.79 3.67
C PRO A 391 -16.84 -12.13 2.94
N SER A 392 -17.73 -12.40 1.98
CA SER A 392 -17.69 -13.62 1.15
C SER A 392 -16.38 -13.77 0.39
N LEU A 393 -15.93 -12.70 -0.28
CA LEU A 393 -14.68 -12.70 -1.06
C LEU A 393 -13.43 -12.72 -0.19
N THR A 394 -13.53 -12.25 1.05
CA THR A 394 -12.39 -12.26 2.00
C THR A 394 -11.93 -13.69 2.30
N THR A 395 -12.89 -14.59 2.53
CA THR A 395 -12.61 -16.00 2.78
C THR A 395 -12.14 -16.72 1.53
N ASP A 396 -12.82 -16.52 0.40
CA ASP A 396 -12.48 -17.17 -0.87
C ASP A 396 -11.05 -16.82 -1.34
N TRP A 397 -10.61 -15.59 -1.10
CA TRP A 397 -9.27 -15.12 -1.45
C TRP A 397 -8.20 -15.44 -0.37
N GLY A 398 -8.55 -16.22 0.66
CA GLY A 398 -7.63 -16.62 1.72
C GLY A 398 -7.08 -15.44 2.54
N LEU A 399 -7.82 -14.33 2.60
CA LEU A 399 -7.41 -13.13 3.36
C LEU A 399 -7.59 -13.32 4.87
N ASP A 400 -8.32 -14.36 5.30
CA ASP A 400 -8.51 -14.73 6.72
C ASP A 400 -7.21 -15.25 7.37
N GLU A 401 -6.32 -15.85 6.59
CA GLU A 401 -5.00 -16.36 7.04
C GLU A 401 -3.89 -15.32 6.91
N ILE A 402 -4.11 -14.28 6.10
CA ILE A 402 -3.30 -13.09 6.15
C ILE A 402 -3.68 -12.44 7.49
N GLU A 403 -2.92 -12.73 8.56
CA GLU A 403 -2.99 -11.96 9.81
C GLU A 403 -3.22 -10.52 9.37
N PRO A 404 -4.37 -9.87 9.71
CA PRO A 404 -4.69 -8.55 9.21
C PRO A 404 -3.47 -7.73 9.52
N ALA A 405 -2.69 -7.38 8.49
CA ALA A 405 -1.27 -7.07 8.66
C ALA A 405 -1.19 -6.17 9.87
N LYS A 406 -0.67 -6.72 11.00
CA LYS A 406 -0.94 -6.17 12.34
C LYS A 406 -0.87 -4.68 12.20
N ILE A 407 -2.03 -4.03 12.32
CA ILE A 407 -2.27 -2.65 11.89
C ILE A 407 -0.95 -1.88 12.07
N PRO A 408 -0.26 -1.40 11.02
CA PRO A 408 0.77 -0.39 11.20
C PRO A 408 0.04 0.89 11.59
N GLN A 409 -0.54 0.87 12.79
CA GLN A 409 -1.28 1.97 13.35
C GLN A 409 -0.23 3.03 13.63
N LYS A 410 -0.38 4.15 12.93
CA LYS A 410 0.58 5.26 12.85
C LYS A 410 1.91 4.86 12.24
N ASP A 411 2.13 5.37 11.04
CA ASP A 411 3.38 6.04 10.69
C ASP A 411 3.92 6.69 11.96
N ILE A 412 4.99 6.12 12.53
CA ILE A 412 5.64 6.71 13.68
C ILE A 412 6.12 8.05 13.14
N GLY A 413 5.36 9.11 13.45
CA GLY A 413 5.45 10.34 12.69
C GLY A 413 6.91 10.79 12.70
N LYS A 414 7.44 11.21 11.54
CA LYS A 414 8.83 11.71 11.43
C LYS A 414 9.24 12.61 12.60
N LYS A 415 8.28 13.36 13.16
CA LYS A 415 8.38 14.15 14.40
C LYS A 415 8.87 13.36 15.62
N LEU A 416 8.32 12.18 15.88
CA LEU A 416 8.73 11.32 17.00
C LEU A 416 10.15 10.76 16.81
N THR A 417 10.51 10.39 15.57
CA THR A 417 11.89 9.94 15.28
C THR A 417 12.88 11.06 15.53
N TRP A 418 12.59 12.26 15.03
CA TRP A 418 13.42 13.43 15.29
C TRP A 418 13.47 13.78 16.78
N LEU A 419 12.37 13.64 17.53
CA LEU A 419 12.37 13.86 18.97
C LEU A 419 13.33 12.91 19.70
N ILE A 420 13.31 11.62 19.38
CA ILE A 420 14.20 10.63 20.01
C ILE A 420 15.66 10.89 19.63
N VAL A 421 15.94 11.16 18.35
CA VAL A 421 17.29 11.48 17.88
C VAL A 421 17.83 12.75 18.54
N ILE A 422 17.02 13.81 18.63
CA ILE A 422 17.44 15.09 19.26
C ILE A 422 17.70 14.90 20.75
N THR A 423 16.81 14.20 21.46
CA THR A 423 16.98 13.96 22.90
C THR A 423 18.18 13.08 23.22
N GLN A 424 18.50 12.11 22.36
CA GLN A 424 19.74 11.33 22.47
C GLN A 424 20.99 12.18 22.18
N ALA A 425 20.94 13.06 21.18
CA ALA A 425 22.04 13.97 20.88
C ALA A 425 22.28 14.98 22.03
N ILE A 426 21.22 15.47 22.66
CA ILE A 426 21.29 16.32 23.86
C ILE A 426 21.96 15.56 25.01
N LEU A 427 21.53 14.32 25.30
CA LEU A 427 22.13 13.48 26.33
C LEU A 427 23.63 13.29 26.07
N MET A 428 24.01 12.91 24.85
CA MET A 428 25.41 12.64 24.52
C MET A 428 26.28 13.91 24.59
N THR A 429 25.77 15.04 24.10
CA THR A 429 26.48 16.32 24.17
C THR A 429 26.66 16.77 25.62
N TRP A 430 25.63 16.57 26.45
CA TRP A 430 25.70 16.85 27.88
C TRP A 430 26.73 15.95 28.58
N SER A 431 26.74 14.64 28.31
CA SER A 431 27.71 13.69 28.87
C SER A 431 29.15 14.08 28.52
N VAL A 432 29.42 14.47 27.26
CA VAL A 432 30.75 14.95 26.84
C VAL A 432 31.14 16.24 27.58
N GLY A 433 30.21 17.21 27.67
CA GLY A 433 30.46 18.45 28.41
C GLY A 433 30.72 18.21 29.90
N SER A 434 29.93 17.34 30.54
CA SER A 434 30.11 16.94 31.94
C SER A 434 31.44 16.23 32.18
N SER A 435 31.87 15.38 31.24
CA SER A 435 33.17 14.69 31.28
C SER A 435 34.34 15.68 31.19
N ILE A 436 34.30 16.63 30.26
CA ILE A 436 35.35 17.65 30.11
C ILE A 436 35.44 18.57 31.34
N LEU A 437 34.30 18.88 31.95
CA LEU A 437 34.19 19.84 33.06
C LEU A 437 34.27 19.18 34.44
N GLU A 438 34.38 17.85 34.52
CA GLU A 438 34.30 17.07 35.76
C GLU A 438 33.09 17.49 36.62
N ALA A 439 31.93 17.67 35.97
CA ALA A 439 30.79 18.40 36.52
C ALA A 439 30.08 17.71 37.70
N GLY A 440 30.47 16.47 38.00
CA GLY A 440 30.00 15.69 39.13
C GLY A 440 28.54 15.22 39.02
N PRO A 441 28.04 14.53 40.05
CA PRO A 441 26.74 13.84 40.02
C PRO A 441 25.52 14.74 39.86
N MET A 442 25.63 16.00 40.27
CA MET A 442 24.58 16.99 40.06
C MET A 442 24.29 17.20 38.57
N SER A 443 25.32 17.08 37.71
CA SER A 443 25.09 17.18 36.26
C SER A 443 24.34 15.98 35.70
N ALA A 444 24.51 14.78 36.27
CA ALA A 444 23.76 13.58 35.89
C ALA A 444 22.28 13.68 36.30
N SER A 445 22.00 14.21 37.49
CA SER A 445 20.62 14.39 37.95
C SER A 445 19.86 15.42 37.11
N ILE A 446 20.50 16.55 36.77
CA ILE A 446 19.90 17.61 35.95
C ILE A 446 19.46 17.09 34.58
N ILE A 447 20.37 16.44 33.84
CA ILE A 447 20.04 15.95 32.48
C ILE A 447 18.97 14.86 32.52
N THR A 448 19.06 13.97 33.51
CA THR A 448 18.15 12.84 33.65
C THR A 448 16.72 13.28 33.92
N TYR A 449 16.52 14.14 34.93
CA TYR A 449 15.20 14.66 35.27
C TYR A 449 14.63 15.56 34.17
N SER A 450 15.49 16.36 33.51
CA SER A 450 15.05 17.23 32.41
C SER A 450 14.53 16.43 31.22
N LEU A 451 15.27 15.41 30.77
CA LEU A 451 14.86 14.56 29.65
C LEU A 451 13.62 13.74 29.99
N PHE A 452 13.58 13.13 31.18
CA PHE A 452 12.43 12.34 31.58
C PHE A 452 11.17 13.19 31.74
N GLY A 453 11.30 14.35 32.40
CA GLY A 453 10.22 15.33 32.52
C GLY A 453 9.72 15.81 31.15
N PHE A 454 10.62 16.02 30.19
CA PHE A 454 10.27 16.32 28.80
C PHE A 454 9.49 15.18 28.14
N TYR A 455 9.91 13.93 28.27
CA TYR A 455 9.17 12.79 27.70
C TYR A 455 7.78 12.66 28.32
N VAL A 456 7.62 12.85 29.62
CA VAL A 456 6.32 12.84 30.30
C VAL A 456 5.45 13.99 29.79
N ALA A 457 5.96 15.21 29.75
CA ALA A 457 5.24 16.39 29.25
C ALA A 457 4.80 16.21 27.79
N TYR A 458 5.70 15.73 26.93
CA TYR A 458 5.41 15.44 25.53
C TYR A 458 4.34 14.36 25.39
N THR A 459 4.40 13.32 26.23
CA THR A 459 3.42 12.22 26.25
C THR A 459 2.04 12.72 26.67
N LEU A 460 1.96 13.57 27.70
CA LEU A 460 0.70 14.16 28.17
C LEU A 460 0.11 15.13 27.13
N TYR A 461 0.96 15.90 26.46
CA TYR A 461 0.55 16.85 25.43
C TYR A 461 0.06 16.17 24.15
N THR A 462 0.84 15.23 23.60
CA THR A 462 0.54 14.58 22.32
C THR A 462 -0.41 13.40 22.44
N LYS A 463 -0.53 12.81 23.63
CA LYS A 463 -1.26 11.57 23.89
C LYS A 463 -0.88 10.45 22.91
N ASP A 464 0.38 10.43 22.47
CA ASP A 464 0.82 9.45 21.49
C ASP A 464 0.89 8.04 22.12
N PRO A 465 0.19 7.03 21.54
CA PRO A 465 0.12 5.70 22.13
C PRO A 465 1.48 5.00 22.26
N THR A 466 2.42 5.29 21.36
CA THR A 466 3.77 4.70 21.40
C THR A 466 4.55 5.29 22.56
N MET A 467 4.53 6.60 22.70
CA MET A 467 5.20 7.28 23.81
C MET A 467 4.60 6.93 25.16
N ILE A 468 3.26 6.82 25.28
CA ILE A 468 2.61 6.38 26.51
C ILE A 468 3.15 5.00 26.94
N LYS A 469 3.29 4.05 26.00
CA LYS A 469 3.80 2.72 26.30
C LYS A 469 5.28 2.72 26.65
N LEU A 470 6.11 3.45 25.91
CA LEU A 470 7.55 3.56 26.17
C LEU A 470 7.83 4.20 27.52
N VAL A 471 7.16 5.31 27.84
CA VAL A 471 7.30 5.98 29.15
C VAL A 471 6.82 5.07 30.27
N THR A 472 5.68 4.38 30.11
CA THR A 472 5.16 3.44 31.11
C THR A 472 6.12 2.29 31.37
N LEU A 473 6.59 1.63 30.31
CA LEU A 473 7.51 0.50 30.39
C LEU A 473 8.84 0.95 31.00
N GLY A 474 9.41 2.05 30.49
CA GLY A 474 10.68 2.60 30.94
C GLY A 474 10.64 3.02 32.41
N THR A 475 9.54 3.62 32.86
CA THR A 475 9.38 4.02 34.27
C THR A 475 9.37 2.82 35.20
N ILE A 476 8.60 1.77 34.86
CA ILE A 476 8.49 0.58 35.71
C ILE A 476 9.81 -0.21 35.73
N ALA A 477 10.42 -0.41 34.55
CA ALA A 477 11.71 -1.08 34.46
C ALA A 477 12.82 -0.29 35.16
N GLY A 478 12.80 1.04 35.04
CA GLY A 478 13.73 1.92 35.74
C GLY A 478 13.60 1.86 37.26
N ILE A 479 12.38 1.80 37.82
CA ILE A 479 12.21 1.60 39.27
C ILE A 479 12.77 0.25 39.72
N MET A 480 12.55 -0.80 38.92
CA MET A 480 13.08 -2.14 39.21
C MET A 480 14.60 -2.22 39.12
N GLU A 481 15.25 -1.28 38.44
CA GLU A 481 16.70 -1.26 38.31
C GLU A 481 17.41 -0.99 39.65
N LEU A 482 16.76 -0.35 40.63
CA LEU A 482 17.29 -0.17 41.98
C LEU A 482 17.77 -1.49 42.63
N TYR A 483 17.14 -2.62 42.31
CA TYR A 483 17.57 -3.94 42.76
C TYR A 483 18.89 -4.39 42.11
N THR A 484 19.07 -4.08 40.83
CA THR A 484 20.28 -4.38 40.07
C THR A 484 21.45 -3.56 40.58
N ASP A 485 21.22 -2.28 40.79
CA ASP A 485 22.22 -1.38 41.37
C ASP A 485 22.63 -1.81 42.77
N HIS A 486 21.66 -2.14 43.64
CA HIS A 486 21.96 -2.67 44.98
C HIS A 486 22.81 -3.94 44.92
N TYR A 487 22.56 -4.83 43.96
CA TYR A 487 23.38 -6.02 43.75
C TYR A 487 24.81 -5.68 43.30
N LEU A 488 24.99 -4.73 42.38
CA LEU A 488 26.31 -4.29 41.89
C LEU A 488 27.13 -3.57 42.96
N VAL A 489 26.48 -2.78 43.82
CA VAL A 489 27.11 -1.99 44.89
C VAL A 489 27.39 -2.84 46.13
N ASP A 490 26.39 -3.55 46.67
CA ASP A 490 26.52 -4.18 48.00
C ASP A 490 26.85 -5.67 47.93
N THR A 491 26.50 -6.37 46.85
CA THR A 491 26.76 -7.81 46.72
C THR A 491 28.05 -8.10 45.97
N ILE A 492 28.20 -7.51 44.78
CA ILE A 492 29.42 -7.63 43.98
C ILE A 492 30.53 -6.69 44.49
N ASN A 493 30.16 -5.54 45.07
CA ASN A 493 31.10 -4.53 45.54
C ASN A 493 32.08 -4.08 44.44
N ASN A 494 31.53 -3.77 43.25
CA ASN A 494 32.32 -3.28 42.11
C ASN A 494 31.87 -1.90 41.63
N LEU A 495 30.57 -1.57 41.67
CA LEU A 495 30.05 -0.26 41.29
C LEU A 495 30.13 0.73 42.46
N VAL A 496 30.62 1.94 42.20
CA VAL A 496 30.80 2.98 43.22
C VAL A 496 30.17 4.29 42.79
N TYR A 497 29.33 4.84 43.67
CA TYR A 497 28.74 6.16 43.56
C TYR A 497 29.47 7.16 44.49
N PRO A 498 29.75 8.40 44.04
CA PRO A 498 30.48 9.39 44.84
C PRO A 498 29.75 9.85 46.12
N GLY A 499 28.43 9.63 46.22
CA GLY A 499 27.65 9.87 47.44
C GLY A 499 27.35 11.35 47.73
N LYS A 500 27.50 12.22 46.73
CA LYS A 500 27.14 13.66 46.83
C LYS A 500 25.71 13.93 46.36
N GLU A 501 25.05 12.91 45.82
CA GLU A 501 23.70 12.90 45.28
C GLU A 501 22.69 12.32 46.29
N ALA A 502 21.40 12.60 46.07
CA ALA A 502 20.34 11.95 46.83
C ALA A 502 20.33 10.45 46.49
N MET A 503 20.25 9.57 47.49
CA MET A 503 20.30 8.12 47.33
C MET A 503 18.95 7.48 47.69
N ILE A 504 18.57 6.43 46.96
CA ILE A 504 17.50 5.48 47.29
C ILE A 504 18.16 4.12 47.41
N TRP A 505 18.18 3.58 48.64
CA TRP A 505 19.00 2.40 48.98
C TRP A 505 20.48 2.66 48.67
N SER A 506 21.05 1.90 47.73
CA SER A 506 22.45 1.97 47.33
C SER A 506 22.65 2.62 45.95
N SER A 507 21.57 3.17 45.39
CA SER A 507 21.54 3.79 44.06
C SER A 507 21.16 5.28 44.13
N PRO A 508 21.69 6.15 43.26
CA PRO A 508 21.22 7.52 43.14
C PRO A 508 19.73 7.62 42.84
N ALA A 509 19.04 8.60 43.44
CA ALA A 509 17.62 8.85 43.25
C ALA A 509 17.23 9.21 41.80
N TYR A 510 18.20 9.55 40.95
CA TYR A 510 17.99 9.79 39.52
C TYR A 510 18.15 8.54 38.66
N MET A 511 18.73 7.44 39.15
CA MET A 511 18.98 6.21 38.36
C MET A 511 17.74 5.61 37.72
N PRO A 512 16.60 5.47 38.41
CA PRO A 512 15.38 4.96 37.79
C PRO A 512 14.95 5.73 36.54
N PHE A 513 15.19 7.04 36.54
CA PHE A 513 14.83 7.92 35.44
C PHE A 513 15.88 7.91 34.33
N ALA A 514 17.16 7.70 34.68
CA ALA A 514 18.23 7.52 33.71
C ALA A 514 17.97 6.27 32.87
N TRP A 515 17.65 5.16 33.53
CA TRP A 515 17.24 3.92 32.87
C TRP A 515 15.94 4.07 32.10
N ALA A 516 14.95 4.79 32.62
CA ALA A 516 13.74 5.07 31.87
C ALA A 516 14.05 5.82 30.56
N ASN A 517 14.93 6.82 30.57
CA ASN A 517 15.35 7.55 29.36
C ASN A 517 16.04 6.63 28.34
N VAL A 518 16.97 5.78 28.79
CA VAL A 518 17.68 4.82 27.94
C VAL A 518 16.70 3.82 27.31
N LEU A 519 15.80 3.26 28.11
CA LEU A 519 14.80 2.30 27.65
C LEU A 519 13.78 2.92 26.68
N ILE A 520 13.42 4.19 26.85
CA ILE A 520 12.59 4.92 25.90
C ILE A 520 13.32 5.06 24.56
N GLN A 521 14.59 5.49 24.57
CA GLN A 521 15.38 5.74 23.36
C GLN A 521 15.74 4.44 22.62
N LEU A 522 16.40 3.50 23.30
CA LEU A 522 16.76 2.20 22.73
C LEU A 522 15.53 1.38 22.38
N GLY A 523 14.50 1.43 23.23
CA GLY A 523 13.25 0.76 22.96
C GLY A 523 12.58 1.26 21.68
N TYR A 524 12.59 2.57 21.47
CA TYR A 524 12.08 3.16 20.25
C TYR A 524 12.86 2.71 19.00
N TYR A 525 14.20 2.69 19.05
CA TYR A 525 14.99 2.13 17.94
C TYR A 525 14.75 0.64 17.74
N GLY A 526 14.62 -0.13 18.81
CA GLY A 526 14.23 -1.54 18.76
C GLY A 526 12.89 -1.75 18.06
N MET A 527 11.92 -0.88 18.30
CA MET A 527 10.64 -0.88 17.59
C MET A 527 10.79 -0.55 16.10
N LEU A 528 11.58 0.48 15.75
CA LEU A 528 11.83 0.84 14.34
C LEU A 528 12.55 -0.28 13.58
N LEU A 529 13.59 -0.86 14.17
CA LEU A 529 14.34 -1.97 13.59
C LEU A 529 13.47 -3.22 13.44
N SER A 530 12.62 -3.50 14.43
CA SER A 530 11.68 -4.65 14.38
C SER A 530 10.69 -4.53 13.24
N ARG A 531 10.29 -3.30 12.87
CA ARG A 531 9.43 -3.03 11.71
C ARG A 531 10.16 -3.23 10.38
N TRP A 532 11.49 -2.99 10.34
CA TRP A 532 12.28 -3.09 9.11
C TRP A 532 12.81 -4.50 8.83
N LYS A 533 13.27 -5.23 9.84
CA LYS A 533 13.97 -6.53 9.70
C LYS A 533 13.34 -7.67 10.53
N GLY A 534 12.22 -7.42 11.20
CA GLY A 534 11.64 -8.34 12.19
C GLY A 534 12.34 -8.27 13.54
N TRP A 535 11.63 -8.66 14.60
CA TRP A 535 12.11 -8.54 15.98
C TRP A 535 13.39 -9.33 16.25
N ALA A 536 13.57 -10.50 15.63
CA ALA A 536 14.74 -11.35 15.86
C ALA A 536 16.03 -10.69 15.35
N MET A 537 16.01 -10.14 14.14
CA MET A 537 17.16 -9.42 13.58
C MET A 537 17.37 -8.08 14.29
N ALA A 538 16.30 -7.37 14.66
CA ALA A 538 16.39 -6.16 15.45
C ALA A 538 17.05 -6.40 16.82
N SER A 539 16.75 -7.52 17.48
CA SER A 539 17.39 -7.96 18.72
C SER A 539 18.89 -8.14 18.57
N VAL A 540 19.35 -8.79 17.48
CA VAL A 540 20.79 -8.95 17.22
C VAL A 540 21.47 -7.60 16.97
N ILE A 541 20.88 -6.76 16.13
CA ILE A 541 21.44 -5.43 15.80
C ILE A 541 21.53 -4.55 17.05
N LEU A 542 20.44 -4.49 17.84
CA LEU A 542 20.40 -3.65 19.03
C LEU A 542 21.29 -4.20 20.14
N GLY A 543 21.40 -5.53 20.28
CA GLY A 543 22.34 -6.17 21.21
C GLY A 543 23.80 -5.82 20.91
N LEU A 544 24.20 -5.90 19.63
CA LEU A 544 25.55 -5.50 19.19
C LEU A 544 25.80 -4.00 19.39
N ALA A 545 24.82 -3.15 19.03
CA ALA A 545 24.93 -1.71 19.20
C ALA A 545 25.03 -1.31 20.68
N GLY A 546 24.24 -1.93 21.55
CA GLY A 546 24.31 -1.75 23.00
C GLY A 546 25.70 -2.10 23.54
N GLY A 547 26.21 -3.29 23.23
CA GLY A 547 27.55 -3.71 23.67
C GLY A 547 28.70 -2.82 23.17
N MET A 548 28.58 -2.22 21.98
CA MET A 548 29.62 -1.33 21.43
C MET A 548 29.56 0.10 21.98
N TYR A 549 28.37 0.62 22.29
CA TYR A 549 28.18 2.02 22.68
C TYR A 549 28.46 2.29 24.17
N ILE A 550 28.21 1.28 25.01
CA ILE A 550 28.33 1.40 26.47
C ILE A 550 29.75 1.71 26.96
N PRO A 551 30.84 1.10 26.44
CA PRO A 551 32.19 1.45 26.88
C PRO A 551 32.53 2.94 26.77
N LEU A 552 31.98 3.61 25.75
CA LEU A 552 32.14 5.04 25.55
C LEU A 552 31.35 5.83 26.61
N TYR A 553 30.10 5.44 26.87
CA TYR A 553 29.27 6.13 27.87
C TYR A 553 29.83 5.98 29.28
N GLU A 554 30.29 4.78 29.66
CA GLU A 554 30.93 4.53 30.96
C GLU A 554 32.24 5.31 31.13
N HIS A 555 32.99 5.48 30.05
CA HIS A 555 34.18 6.32 30.07
C HIS A 555 33.83 7.78 30.37
N LEU A 556 32.81 8.33 29.69
CA LEU A 556 32.32 9.69 29.94
C LEU A 556 31.76 9.86 31.36
N ALA A 557 31.02 8.86 31.87
CA ALA A 557 30.44 8.89 33.20
C ALA A 557 31.51 8.91 34.30
N LYS A 558 32.58 8.12 34.15
CA LYS A 558 33.71 8.12 35.07
C LYS A 558 34.42 9.48 35.10
N ASP A 559 34.75 10.03 33.94
CA ASP A 559 35.46 11.30 33.84
C ASP A 559 34.59 12.48 34.31
N ALA A 560 33.28 12.40 34.11
CA ALA A 560 32.32 13.35 34.66
C ALA A 560 32.16 13.24 36.19
N GLY A 561 32.71 12.20 36.82
CA GLY A 561 32.55 11.91 38.24
C GLY A 561 31.12 11.50 38.60
N TRP A 562 30.40 10.80 37.71
CA TRP A 562 29.05 10.31 37.97
C TRP A 562 29.05 8.98 38.74
N TRP A 563 29.84 8.00 38.28
CA TRP A 563 30.09 6.72 38.96
C TRP A 563 31.36 6.10 38.38
N TRP A 564 31.90 5.08 39.05
CA TRP A 564 33.02 4.31 38.53
C TRP A 564 32.98 2.86 39.02
N TYR A 565 33.77 2.02 38.37
CA TYR A 565 33.95 0.62 38.77
C TYR A 565 35.33 0.37 39.35
N HIS A 566 35.42 -0.55 40.32
CA HIS A 566 36.69 -1.05 40.79
C HIS A 566 37.41 -1.86 39.69
N GLN A 567 38.74 -1.69 39.57
CA GLN A 567 39.56 -2.36 38.55
C GLN A 567 39.93 -3.81 38.90
N ASN A 568 39.19 -4.45 39.80
CA ASN A 568 39.40 -5.85 40.22
C ASN A 568 38.78 -6.88 39.26
N VAL A 569 38.19 -6.42 38.16
CA VAL A 569 37.52 -7.22 37.12
C VAL A 569 38.08 -6.86 35.74
N PRO A 570 37.95 -7.73 34.72
CA PRO A 570 38.38 -7.41 33.36
C PRO A 570 37.63 -6.18 32.78
N MET A 571 38.38 -5.25 32.18
CA MET A 571 37.86 -3.97 31.67
C MET A 571 38.13 -3.78 30.17
N VAL A 572 37.22 -3.09 29.49
CA VAL A 572 37.46 -2.44 28.19
C VAL A 572 37.29 -0.93 28.40
N PHE A 573 38.37 -0.18 28.19
CA PHE A 573 38.48 1.22 28.65
C PHE A 573 38.19 1.34 30.16
N ASN A 574 37.08 2.00 30.53
CA ASN A 574 36.61 2.18 31.90
C ASN A 574 35.36 1.35 32.22
N ALA A 575 34.92 0.47 31.31
CA ALA A 575 33.75 -0.38 31.49
C ALA A 575 34.15 -1.83 31.79
N PRO A 576 33.61 -2.47 32.85
CA PRO A 576 33.77 -3.90 33.06
C PRO A 576 33.20 -4.74 31.90
N ILE A 577 33.85 -5.84 31.56
CA ILE A 577 33.37 -6.74 30.49
C ILE A 577 31.97 -7.28 30.82
N TYR A 578 31.69 -7.60 32.09
CA TYR A 578 30.36 -8.05 32.49
C TYR A 578 29.28 -6.98 32.30
N VAL A 579 29.60 -5.68 32.41
CA VAL A 579 28.64 -4.59 32.16
C VAL A 579 28.32 -4.52 30.67
N ILE A 580 29.33 -4.68 29.80
CA ILE A 580 29.15 -4.72 28.35
C ILE A 580 28.23 -5.90 27.94
N ILE A 581 28.46 -7.08 28.52
CA ILE A 581 27.63 -8.26 28.27
C ILE A 581 26.21 -8.03 28.80
N CYS A 582 26.07 -7.46 30.00
CA CYS A 582 24.77 -7.16 30.61
C CYS A 582 23.93 -6.27 29.70
N GLU A 583 24.51 -5.17 29.23
CA GLU A 583 23.83 -4.21 28.36
C GLU A 583 23.49 -4.78 26.98
N ALA A 584 24.36 -5.64 26.44
CA ALA A 584 24.07 -6.38 25.22
C ALA A 584 22.85 -7.31 25.41
N LEU A 585 22.74 -8.01 26.55
CA LEU A 585 21.60 -8.86 26.88
C LEU A 585 20.30 -8.08 27.11
N ILE A 586 20.39 -6.94 27.78
CA ILE A 586 19.25 -6.02 27.97
C ILE A 586 18.78 -5.53 26.60
N SER A 587 19.69 -4.95 25.81
CA SER A 587 19.41 -4.41 24.48
C SER A 587 18.87 -5.47 23.50
N LEU A 588 19.36 -6.70 23.59
CA LEU A 588 18.90 -7.83 22.77
C LEU A 588 17.44 -8.21 23.08
N SER A 589 17.00 -8.06 24.32
CA SER A 589 15.63 -8.40 24.74
C SER A 589 14.58 -7.33 24.37
N LEU A 590 14.99 -6.06 24.26
CA LEU A 590 14.06 -4.93 24.10
C LEU A 590 13.16 -5.06 22.87
N PRO A 591 13.65 -5.41 21.66
CA PRO A 591 12.80 -5.50 20.47
C PRO A 591 11.70 -6.55 20.61
N LEU A 592 11.99 -7.69 21.24
CA LEU A 592 11.00 -8.74 21.53
C LEU A 592 9.94 -8.25 22.54
N LEU A 593 10.37 -7.71 23.68
CA LEU A 593 9.47 -7.25 24.76
C LEU A 593 8.55 -6.13 24.26
N LEU A 594 9.10 -5.18 23.50
CA LEU A 594 8.37 -4.03 22.99
C LEU A 594 7.42 -4.40 21.85
N THR A 595 7.82 -5.30 20.95
CA THR A 595 6.93 -5.79 19.87
C THR A 595 5.75 -6.59 20.45
N ARG A 596 5.96 -7.34 21.53
CA ARG A 596 4.87 -8.06 22.21
C ARG A 596 3.96 -7.13 23.01
N SER A 597 4.54 -6.07 23.58
CA SER A 597 3.81 -5.02 24.30
C SER A 597 2.99 -4.10 23.38
N SER A 598 3.51 -3.79 22.19
CA SER A 598 2.91 -2.81 21.27
C SER A 598 1.50 -3.19 20.82
N ASN A 599 1.20 -4.49 20.74
CA ASN A 599 -0.09 -5.02 20.28
C ASN A 599 -1.14 -5.13 21.40
N LYS A 600 -0.81 -4.73 22.62
CA LYS A 600 -1.69 -4.87 23.79
C LYS A 600 -1.93 -3.53 24.50
N GLY A 601 -2.91 -3.50 25.41
CA GLY A 601 -3.28 -2.30 26.18
C GLY A 601 -2.23 -1.87 27.22
N LEU A 602 -2.43 -0.71 27.85
CA LEU A 602 -1.49 -0.09 28.79
C LEU A 602 -1.09 -1.00 29.97
N PHE A 603 -2.02 -1.81 30.47
CA PHE A 603 -1.76 -2.81 31.50
C PHE A 603 -0.64 -3.79 31.12
N HIS A 604 -0.56 -4.17 29.84
CA HIS A 604 0.49 -5.05 29.36
C HIS A 604 1.83 -4.33 29.26
N ALA A 605 1.85 -3.03 28.93
CA ALA A 605 3.08 -2.24 28.97
C ALA A 605 3.69 -2.22 30.39
N ALA A 606 2.84 -2.18 31.42
CA ALA A 606 3.28 -2.30 32.80
C ALA A 606 3.86 -3.68 33.13
N ILE A 607 3.19 -4.76 32.70
CA ILE A 607 3.71 -6.14 32.86
C ILE A 607 5.06 -6.31 32.15
N TYR A 608 5.18 -5.84 30.90
CA TYR A 608 6.43 -5.93 30.16
C TYR A 608 7.53 -5.04 30.75
N GLY A 609 7.18 -3.93 31.40
CA GLY A 609 8.11 -3.16 32.23
C GLY A 609 8.64 -3.95 33.43
N LEU A 610 7.77 -4.67 34.14
CA LEU A 610 8.19 -5.55 35.23
C LEU A 610 9.10 -6.67 34.73
N ILE A 611 8.72 -7.34 33.62
CA ILE A 611 9.54 -8.39 32.99
C ILE A 611 10.90 -7.85 32.58
N CYS A 612 10.93 -6.65 31.97
CA CYS A 612 12.17 -5.98 31.59
C CYS A 612 13.03 -5.67 32.81
N GLY A 613 12.45 -5.15 33.90
CA GLY A 613 13.16 -4.91 35.16
C GLY A 613 13.76 -6.17 35.78
N VAL A 614 13.01 -7.27 35.82
CA VAL A 614 13.53 -8.57 36.27
C VAL A 614 14.65 -9.07 35.35
N TRP A 615 14.51 -8.87 34.05
CA TRP A 615 15.54 -9.25 33.07
C TRP A 615 16.83 -8.43 33.20
N ILE A 616 16.74 -7.14 33.53
CA ILE A 616 17.92 -6.30 33.83
C ILE A 616 18.72 -6.92 34.99
N TYR A 617 18.05 -7.27 36.09
CA TYR A 617 18.69 -7.92 37.22
C TYR A 617 19.32 -9.28 36.86
N LEU A 618 18.56 -10.14 36.17
CA LEU A 618 19.06 -11.45 35.73
C LEU A 618 20.24 -11.34 34.75
N SER A 619 20.22 -10.32 33.89
CA SER A 619 21.32 -10.04 32.96
C SER A 619 22.57 -9.63 33.71
N ALA A 620 22.47 -8.83 34.78
CA ALA A 620 23.60 -8.46 35.60
C ALA A 620 24.23 -9.67 36.30
N VAL A 621 23.39 -10.53 36.91
CA VAL A 621 23.85 -11.78 37.57
C VAL A 621 24.53 -12.72 36.57
N LEU A 622 23.89 -12.96 35.41
CA LEU A 622 24.42 -13.86 34.39
C LEU A 622 25.74 -13.32 33.81
N SER A 623 25.81 -12.02 33.55
CA SER A 623 26.99 -11.42 32.95
C SER A 623 28.17 -11.40 33.90
N PHE A 624 27.95 -11.16 35.20
CA PHE A 624 28.99 -11.25 36.21
C PHE A 624 29.54 -12.68 36.32
N TRP A 625 28.69 -13.70 36.20
CA TRP A 625 29.15 -15.09 36.17
C TRP A 625 30.01 -15.42 34.94
N ILE A 626 29.78 -14.73 33.81
CA ILE A 626 30.50 -14.95 32.55
C ILE A 626 31.81 -14.15 32.47
N GLY A 627 31.84 -12.93 32.98
CA GLY A 627 32.94 -11.97 32.76
C GLY A 627 33.26 -11.04 33.92
N GLY A 628 32.79 -11.36 35.12
CA GLY A 628 33.08 -10.66 36.37
C GLY A 628 34.27 -11.19 37.14
#